data_AF-A0A2P6WAH4-F1
#
_entry.id   AF-A0A2P6WAH4-F1
#
_cell.length_a   1.000
_cell.length_b   1.000
_cell.length_c   1.000
_cell.angle_alpha   90.00
_cell.angle_beta   90.00
_cell.angle_gamma   90.00
#
_symmetry.space_group_name_H-M   'P 1'
#
loop_
_entity.id
_entity.type
_entity.pdbx_description
1 polymer ?
#
loop_
_entity_poly.entity_id
_entity_poly.type
_entity_poly.pdbx_seq_one_letter_code
_entity_poly.pdbx_strand_id
1 'polypeptide(L)' 'YQKLLPSTNELTFTLNGDEYTHLPENGYNQIDVDAESFEEENSLTIRSDGSFRMQNLQILSERIDG' A
#
# COMPACT_ATOMS: atom_id res chain seq x y z
N TYR A 1 -22.79 14.83 -19.23
CA TYR A 1 -21.78 13.84 -18.82
C TYR A 1 -20.93 14.45 -17.71
N GLN A 2 -21.22 14.14 -16.45
CA GLN A 2 -20.31 14.47 -15.36
C GLN A 2 -19.10 13.54 -15.46
N LYS A 3 -17.92 14.11 -15.71
CA LYS A 3 -16.66 13.41 -15.47
C LYS A 3 -16.62 13.13 -13.97
N LEU A 4 -16.88 11.89 -13.57
CA LEU A 4 -16.40 11.40 -12.28
C LEU A 4 -14.89 11.48 -12.38
N LEU A 5 -14.29 12.49 -11.75
CA LEU A 5 -12.86 12.40 -11.43
C LEU A 5 -12.70 11.12 -10.61
N PRO A 6 -11.74 10.24 -10.93
CA PRO A 6 -11.45 9.14 -10.02
C PRO A 6 -11.10 9.79 -8.67
N SER A 7 -11.98 9.64 -7.67
CA SER A 7 -11.57 9.88 -6.31
C SER A 7 -10.60 8.76 -6.00
N THR A 8 -9.31 9.02 -6.14
CA THR A 8 -8.29 8.13 -5.64
C THR A 8 -8.39 8.22 -4.13
N ASN A 9 -9.08 7.24 -3.57
CA ASN A 9 -9.20 7.07 -2.15
C ASN A 9 -7.84 6.65 -1.60
N GLU A 10 -7.49 7.20 -0.44
CA GLU A 10 -6.24 6.85 0.23
C GLU A 10 -6.24 5.36 0.60
N LEU A 11 -5.08 4.74 0.48
CA LEU A 11 -4.83 3.39 0.94
C LEU A 11 -4.01 3.46 2.23
N THR A 12 -4.48 2.78 3.24
CA THR A 12 -3.76 2.60 4.51
C THR A 12 -3.15 1.22 4.54
N PHE A 13 -1.85 1.14 4.74
CA PHE A 13 -1.06 -0.07 4.91
C PHE A 13 -0.62 -0.15 6.35
N THR A 14 -0.81 -1.30 6.97
CA THR A 14 -0.33 -1.55 8.33
C THR A 14 0.62 -2.73 8.29
N LEU A 15 1.89 -2.52 8.65
CA LEU A 15 2.91 -3.57 8.80
C LEU A 15 3.26 -3.70 10.28
N ASN A 16 2.93 -4.83 10.90
CA ASN A 16 3.20 -5.11 12.33
C ASN A 16 2.68 -4.04 13.33
N GLY A 17 1.77 -3.18 12.90
CA GLY A 17 1.21 -2.09 13.71
C GLY A 17 1.61 -0.70 13.22
N ASP A 18 2.68 -0.59 12.43
CA ASP A 18 3.11 0.67 11.83
C ASP A 18 2.23 1.03 10.63
N GLU A 19 1.74 2.26 10.61
CA GLU A 19 0.77 2.74 9.63
C GLU A 19 1.41 3.63 8.57
N TYR A 20 1.13 3.30 7.31
CA TYR A 20 1.60 4.00 6.12
C TYR A 20 0.40 4.36 5.26
N THR A 21 0.35 5.60 4.76
CA THR A 21 -0.71 6.06 3.86
C THR A 21 -0.15 6.34 2.48
N HIS A 22 -0.85 5.89 1.44
CA HIS A 22 -0.46 6.13 0.05
C HIS A 22 -1.69 6.50 -0.79
N LEU A 23 -1.55 7.54 -1.61
CA LEU A 23 -2.54 7.88 -2.62
C LEU A 23 -2.23 7.07 -3.89
N PRO A 24 -3.07 6.09 -4.24
CA PRO A 24 -2.76 5.22 -5.35
C PRO A 24 -2.83 5.96 -6.68
N GLU A 25 -1.88 5.67 -7.57
CA GLU A 25 -1.88 6.12 -8.96
C GLU A 25 -2.22 4.95 -9.90
N ASN A 26 -2.68 5.26 -11.11
CA ASN A 26 -2.91 4.23 -12.12
C ASN A 26 -1.60 3.54 -12.50
N GLY A 27 -1.50 2.24 -12.29
CA GLY A 27 -0.33 1.45 -12.63
C GLY A 27 0.44 0.99 -11.39
N TYR A 28 1.76 1.16 -11.41
CA TYR A 28 2.64 0.72 -10.34
C TYR A 28 2.61 1.69 -9.15
N ASN A 29 2.50 1.14 -7.96
CA ASN A 29 2.54 1.88 -6.70
C ASN A 29 3.64 1.28 -5.83
N GLN A 30 4.47 2.14 -5.24
CA GLN A 30 5.54 1.76 -4.33
C GLN A 30 5.33 2.45 -3.00
N ILE A 31 5.59 1.73 -1.92
CA ILE A 31 5.51 2.23 -0.55
C ILE A 31 6.82 1.85 0.12
N ASP A 32 7.53 2.88 0.57
CA ASP A 32 8.74 2.69 1.33
C ASP A 32 8.35 2.52 2.80
N VAL A 33 8.81 1.43 3.39
CA VAL A 33 8.56 1.05 4.79
C VAL A 33 9.89 1.03 5.53
N ASP A 34 9.88 1.44 6.79
CA ASP A 34 11.09 1.47 7.60
C ASP A 34 11.59 0.05 7.88
N ALA A 35 12.90 -0.16 7.76
CA ALA A 35 13.50 -1.48 7.98
C ALA A 35 13.26 -2.01 9.40
N GLU A 36 13.09 -1.10 10.37
CA GLU A 36 12.79 -1.42 11.77
C GLU A 36 11.37 -1.97 11.97
N SER A 37 10.46 -1.76 11.02
CA SER A 37 9.09 -2.30 11.05
C SER A 37 9.01 -3.79 10.73
N PHE A 38 10.08 -4.40 10.19
CA PHE A 38 10.09 -5.82 9.84
C PHE A 38 10.51 -6.70 11.02
N GLU A 39 9.75 -7.78 11.23
CA GLU A 39 10.00 -8.79 12.26
C GLU A 39 10.27 -10.17 11.62
N GLU A 40 10.54 -11.19 12.44
CA GLU A 40 10.69 -12.58 11.95
C GLU A 40 9.38 -13.11 11.33
N GLU A 41 8.24 -12.75 11.92
CA GLU A 41 6.90 -13.01 11.39
C GLU A 41 6.18 -11.67 11.15
N ASN A 42 5.66 -11.45 9.94
CA ASN A 42 5.07 -10.16 9.57
C ASN A 42 3.58 -10.30 9.25
N SER A 43 2.79 -9.31 9.66
CA SER A 43 1.39 -9.14 9.29
C SER A 43 1.20 -7.85 8.53
N LEU A 44 0.78 -7.96 7.26
CA LEU A 44 0.44 -6.83 6.38
C LEU A 44 -1.07 -6.73 6.21
N THR A 45 -1.64 -5.58 6.55
CA THR A 45 -3.05 -5.26 6.29
C THR A 45 -3.16 -4.07 5.35
N ILE A 46 -4.07 -4.14 4.37
CA ILE A 46 -4.37 -3.04 3.44
C ILE A 46 -5.84 -2.65 3.61
N ARG A 47 -6.11 -1.37 3.84
CA ARG A 47 -7.46 -0.81 4.02
C ARG A 47 -7.68 0.39 3.11
N SER A 48 -8.93 0.64 2.74
CA SER A 48 -9.39 1.89 2.12
C SER A 48 -10.80 2.17 2.60
N ASP A 49 -11.19 3.43 2.59
CA ASP A 49 -12.58 3.87 2.76
C ASP A 49 -13.43 3.60 1.50
N GLY A 50 -12.79 3.26 0.39
CA GLY A 50 -13.41 2.93 -0.89
C GLY A 50 -13.50 1.44 -1.19
N SER A 51 -14.28 1.10 -2.21
CA SER A 51 -14.26 -0.24 -2.81
C SER A 51 -13.24 -0.27 -3.95
N PHE A 52 -12.27 -1.17 -3.86
CA PHE A 52 -11.27 -1.38 -4.89
C PHE A 52 -11.08 -2.88 -5.15
N ARG A 53 -10.78 -3.21 -6.41
CA ARG A 53 -10.50 -4.59 -6.81
C ARG A 53 -8.98 -4.74 -6.87
N MET A 54 -8.41 -5.47 -5.92
CA MET A 54 -7.02 -5.89 -5.99
C MET A 54 -6.90 -7.03 -7.01
N GLN A 55 -6.23 -6.80 -8.13
CA GLN A 55 -5.88 -7.82 -9.12
C GLN A 55 -4.38 -7.80 -9.35
N ASN A 56 -3.77 -8.97 -9.49
CA ASN A 56 -2.34 -9.13 -9.75
C ASN A 56 -1.44 -8.47 -8.69
N LEU A 57 -1.82 -8.55 -7.40
CA LEU A 57 -0.99 -8.03 -6.31
C LEU A 57 0.31 -8.85 -6.25
N GLN A 58 1.44 -8.16 -6.41
CA GLN A 58 2.77 -8.72 -6.19
C GLN A 58 3.38 -8.01 -4.99
N ILE A 59 3.80 -8.78 -3.99
CA ILE A 59 4.54 -8.28 -2.83
C ILE A 59 5.99 -8.71 -3.03
N LEU A 60 6.89 -7.75 -3.11
CA LEU A 60 8.33 -7.95 -3.23
C LEU A 60 8.99 -7.37 -1.98
N SER A 61 9.81 -8.17 -1.32
CA SER A 61 10.70 -7.70 -0.25
C SER A 61 12.09 -7.59 -0.84
N GLU A 62 12.61 -6.37 -0.95
CA GLU A 62 13.96 -6.11 -1.43
C GLU A 62 14.78 -5.48 -0.32
N ARG A 63 16.00 -5.99 -0.11
CA ARG A 63 16.96 -5.38 0.79
C ARG A 63 17.73 -4.34 0.00
N ILE A 64 17.60 -3.06 0.36
CA ILE A 64 18.44 -1.99 -0.19
C ILE A 64 19.75 -2.01 0.60
N ASP A 65 20.80 -2.58 0.02
CA ASP A 65 22.15 -2.43 0.56
C ASP A 65 22.64 -0.99 0.30
N GLY A 66 23.02 -0.29 1.37
CA GLY A 66 23.62 1.06 1.32
C GLY A 66 25.13 1.04 1.05
#